data_AF-A0A9E8TS84-F1
#
_entry.id   AF-A0A9E8TS84-F1
#
_cell.length_a   1.000
_cell.length_b   1.000
_cell.length_c   1.000
_cell.angle_alpha   90.00
_cell.angle_beta   90.00
_cell.angle_gamma   90.00
#
_symmetry.space_group_name_H-M   'P 1'
#
loop_
_entity.id
_entity.type
_entity.pdbx_description
1 polymer ?
#
loop_
_entity_poly.entity_id
_entity_poly.type
_entity_poly.pdbx_seq_one_letter_code
_entity_poly.pdbx_strand_id
1 'polypeptide(L)'
;MPREYTVVTPEPVTAVDGARAAAEIDPYLGLGKLWNGGGLQIATDDGLVLAIVRSTYVEDPADASVLLGVDVEAGSWLTEAYAPGTDPVSDAVVQALVRNTGGRVVVEAVPGGPRPATAAPATTDKGARS
;
A
#
# COMPACT_ATOMS: atom_id res chain seq x y z
N MET A 1 2.76 -3.18 14.90
CA MET A 1 3.61 -3.44 13.72
C MET A 1 2.96 -2.77 12.53
N PRO A 2 3.73 -2.20 11.60
CA PRO A 2 3.18 -1.73 10.32
C PRO A 2 2.47 -2.85 9.58
N ARG A 3 1.47 -2.49 8.78
CA ARG A 3 0.72 -3.42 7.92
C ARG A 3 0.78 -2.96 6.49
N GLU A 4 0.96 -3.92 5.60
CA GLU A 4 0.85 -3.73 4.16
C GLU A 4 -0.39 -4.49 3.69
N TYR A 5 -1.16 -3.83 2.82
CA TYR A 5 -2.37 -4.37 2.23
C TYR A 5 -2.18 -4.38 0.72
N THR A 6 -2.54 -5.51 0.11
CA THR A 6 -2.73 -5.59 -1.34
C THR A 6 -4.21 -5.78 -1.61
N VAL A 7 -4.82 -4.79 -2.26
CA VAL A 7 -6.23 -4.83 -2.66
C VAL A 7 -6.30 -5.20 -4.14
N VAL A 8 -7.00 -6.29 -4.45
CA VAL A 8 -7.22 -6.78 -5.82
C VAL A 8 -8.60 -6.34 -6.28
N THR A 9 -8.68 -5.62 -7.40
CA THR A 9 -9.93 -5.04 -7.94
C THR A 9 -10.04 -5.22 -9.45
N PRO A 10 -11.26 -5.20 -10.03
CA PRO A 10 -11.44 -5.26 -11.49
C PRO A 10 -11.04 -3.96 -12.21
N GLU A 11 -11.03 -2.84 -11.48
CA GLU A 11 -10.71 -1.49 -11.99
C GLU A 11 -9.64 -0.83 -11.10
N PRO A 12 -8.88 0.16 -11.59
CA PRO A 12 -7.87 0.84 -10.78
C PRO A 12 -8.52 1.58 -9.62
N VAL A 13 -7.96 1.43 -8.42
CA VAL A 13 -8.35 2.24 -7.26
C VAL A 13 -7.84 3.66 -7.44
N THR A 14 -8.74 4.64 -7.31
CA THR A 14 -8.40 6.06 -7.38
C THR A 14 -8.34 6.69 -5.99
N ALA A 15 -7.76 7.89 -5.91
CA ALA A 15 -7.82 8.70 -4.69
C ALA A 15 -9.27 9.06 -4.29
N VAL A 16 -10.21 9.11 -5.24
CA VAL A 16 -11.63 9.37 -4.94
C VAL A 16 -12.22 8.18 -4.19
N ASP A 17 -11.88 6.96 -4.59
CA ASP A 17 -12.34 5.74 -3.91
C ASP A 17 -11.78 5.67 -2.48
N GLY A 18 -10.49 6.00 -2.32
CA GLY A 18 -9.85 6.13 -1.02
C GLY A 18 -10.51 7.17 -0.12
N ALA A 19 -10.79 8.37 -0.65
CA ALA A 19 -11.45 9.43 0.11
C ALA A 19 -12.88 9.07 0.50
N ARG A 20 -13.63 8.41 -0.40
CA ARG A 20 -14.99 7.91 -0.10
C ARG A 20 -14.96 6.84 0.98
N ALA A 21 -14.04 5.89 0.90
CA ALA A 21 -13.87 4.86 1.91
C ALA A 21 -13.52 5.46 3.29
N ALA A 22 -12.65 6.47 3.34
CA ALA A 22 -12.33 7.19 4.57
C ALA A 22 -13.59 7.87 5.16
N ALA A 23 -14.31 8.62 4.35
CA ALA A 23 -15.50 9.37 4.79
C ALA A 23 -16.66 8.47 5.23
N GLU A 24 -16.76 7.24 4.70
CA GLU A 24 -17.73 6.23 5.16
C GLU A 24 -17.44 5.75 6.59
N ILE A 25 -16.16 5.63 6.95
CA ILE A 25 -15.75 5.15 8.27
C ILE A 25 -15.81 6.28 9.30
N ASP A 26 -15.25 7.43 8.97
CA ASP A 26 -15.29 8.62 9.81
C ASP A 26 -15.15 9.88 8.93
N PRO A 27 -16.17 10.75 8.90
CA PRO A 27 -16.12 11.99 8.10
C PRO A 27 -15.05 12.99 8.57
N TYR A 28 -14.43 12.79 9.74
CA TYR A 28 -13.34 13.61 10.26
C TYR A 28 -11.94 13.10 9.87
N LEU A 29 -11.83 11.95 9.19
CA LEU A 29 -10.56 11.52 8.62
C LEU A 29 -10.13 12.50 7.52
N GLY A 30 -8.98 13.12 7.73
CA GLY A 30 -8.40 14.09 6.81
C GLY A 30 -7.66 13.43 5.66
N LEU A 31 -7.49 14.18 4.57
CA LEU A 31 -6.60 13.82 3.46
C LEU A 31 -5.29 14.58 3.62
N GLY A 32 -4.21 13.88 4.00
CA GLY A 32 -2.93 14.49 4.30
C GLY A 32 -2.13 14.90 3.06
N LYS A 33 -2.15 14.08 2.02
CA LYS A 33 -1.42 14.34 0.77
C LYS A 33 -1.99 13.55 -0.39
N LEU A 34 -2.00 14.17 -1.57
CA LEU A 34 -2.25 13.52 -2.86
C LEU A 34 -0.97 13.62 -3.69
N TRP A 35 -0.56 12.55 -4.36
CA TRP A 35 0.58 12.58 -5.28
C TRP A 35 0.22 12.12 -6.69
N ASN A 36 1.02 12.56 -7.66
CA ASN A 36 0.85 12.20 -9.06
C ASN A 36 0.87 10.67 -9.22
N GLY A 37 -0.14 10.12 -9.89
CA GLY A 37 -0.35 8.67 -10.04
C GLY A 37 -1.47 8.09 -9.18
N GLY A 38 -2.23 8.93 -8.44
CA GLY A 38 -3.47 8.51 -7.79
C GLY A 38 -3.34 8.01 -6.35
N GLY A 39 -2.13 8.06 -5.77
CA GLY A 39 -1.96 7.71 -4.37
C GLY A 39 -2.35 8.83 -3.41
N LEU A 40 -2.76 8.43 -2.20
CA LEU A 40 -3.46 9.24 -1.22
C LEU A 40 -2.99 8.89 0.20
N GLN A 41 -2.76 9.91 1.03
CA GLN A 41 -2.62 9.78 2.47
C GLN A 41 -3.93 10.15 3.17
N ILE A 42 -4.41 9.26 4.03
CA ILE A 42 -5.50 9.46 4.98
C ILE A 42 -4.88 9.59 6.37
N ALA A 43 -5.25 10.63 7.10
CA ALA A 43 -4.60 11.01 8.35
C ALA A 43 -5.58 11.64 9.35
N THR A 44 -5.21 11.60 10.62
CA THR A 44 -5.78 12.42 11.69
C THR A 44 -4.79 13.52 12.08
N ASP A 45 -5.18 14.40 13.02
CA ASP A 45 -4.26 15.36 13.63
C ASP A 45 -3.08 14.67 14.36
N ASP A 46 -3.27 13.42 14.79
CA ASP A 46 -2.26 12.62 15.49
C ASP A 46 -1.29 11.90 14.53
N GLY A 47 -1.62 11.82 13.24
CA GLY A 47 -0.71 11.30 12.22
C GLY A 47 -1.36 10.45 11.13
N LEU A 48 -0.52 9.67 10.45
CA LEU A 48 -0.92 8.84 9.32
C LEU A 48 -1.80 7.66 9.76
N VAL A 49 -2.93 7.48 9.10
CA VAL A 49 -3.81 6.31 9.27
C VAL A 49 -3.54 5.27 8.17
N LEU A 50 -3.61 5.70 6.91
CA LEU A 50 -3.42 4.84 5.75
C LEU A 50 -2.82 5.62 4.59
N ALA A 51 -1.86 5.03 3.89
CA ALA A 51 -1.36 5.53 2.61
C ALA A 51 -1.73 4.53 1.52
N ILE A 52 -2.54 4.94 0.54
CA ILE A 52 -2.75 4.22 -0.72
C ILE A 52 -1.66 4.68 -1.67
N VAL A 53 -0.75 3.78 -2.05
CA VAL A 53 0.51 4.14 -2.70
C VAL A 53 0.35 4.25 -4.21
N ARG A 54 -0.16 3.18 -4.82
CA ARG A 54 -0.35 3.03 -6.27
C ARG A 54 -1.38 1.94 -6.56
N SER A 55 -1.97 2.00 -7.74
CA SER A 55 -2.78 0.94 -8.33
C SER A 55 -2.17 0.56 -9.67
N THR A 56 -1.85 -0.72 -9.87
CA THR A 56 -1.10 -1.22 -11.02
C THR A 56 -1.87 -2.34 -11.70
N TYR A 57 -1.95 -2.29 -13.03
CA TYR A 57 -2.57 -3.34 -13.82
C TYR A 57 -1.75 -4.64 -13.74
N VAL A 58 -2.42 -5.78 -13.60
CA VAL A 58 -1.78 -7.09 -13.58
C VAL A 58 -1.50 -7.53 -15.02
N GLU A 59 -0.22 -7.47 -15.42
CA GLU A 59 0.22 -7.95 -16.73
C GLU A 59 0.22 -9.49 -16.81
N ASP A 60 0.65 -10.16 -15.74
CA ASP A 60 0.67 -11.63 -15.62
C ASP A 60 -0.06 -12.09 -14.34
N PRO A 61 -1.30 -12.61 -14.47
CA PRO A 61 -2.07 -13.10 -13.33
C PRO A 61 -1.46 -14.31 -12.64
N ALA A 62 -0.70 -15.15 -13.34
CA ALA A 62 -0.07 -16.32 -12.74
C ALA A 62 1.05 -15.91 -11.77
N ASP A 63 1.89 -14.95 -12.18
CA ASP A 63 2.93 -14.39 -11.32
C ASP A 63 2.34 -13.67 -10.11
N ALA A 64 1.30 -12.84 -10.33
CA ALA A 64 0.58 -12.18 -9.24
C ALA A 64 -0.04 -13.17 -8.24
N SER A 65 -0.57 -14.30 -8.73
CA SER A 65 -1.15 -15.33 -7.86
C SER A 65 -0.10 -16.03 -7.01
N VAL A 66 1.09 -16.30 -7.57
CA VAL A 66 2.23 -16.85 -6.82
C VAL A 66 2.70 -15.87 -5.75
N LEU A 67 2.83 -14.60 -6.09
CA LEU A 67 3.28 -13.57 -5.16
C LEU A 67 2.32 -13.42 -3.98
N LEU A 68 1.02 -13.35 -4.25
CA LEU A 68 -0.01 -13.07 -3.22
C LEU A 68 -0.53 -14.34 -2.53
N GLY A 69 -0.18 -15.52 -3.01
CA GLY A 69 -0.67 -16.81 -2.48
C GLY A 69 -2.18 -17.02 -2.67
N VAL A 70 -2.81 -16.30 -3.59
CA VAL A 70 -4.25 -16.35 -3.90
C VAL A 70 -4.49 -16.22 -5.40
N ASP A 71 -5.54 -16.86 -5.93
CA ASP A 71 -5.84 -16.80 -7.36
C ASP A 71 -6.23 -15.39 -7.82
N VAL A 72 -5.45 -14.77 -8.69
CA VAL A 72 -5.70 -13.45 -9.29
C VAL A 72 -6.24 -13.61 -10.71
N GLU A 73 -7.34 -12.94 -11.02
CA GLU A 73 -7.97 -13.01 -12.34
C GLU A 73 -7.28 -12.10 -13.35
N ALA A 74 -7.31 -12.48 -14.63
CA ALA A 74 -6.85 -11.64 -15.73
C ALA A 74 -7.66 -10.33 -15.80
N GLY A 75 -6.99 -9.22 -16.06
CA GLY A 75 -7.62 -7.89 -16.07
C GLY A 75 -7.71 -7.23 -14.68
N SER A 76 -7.25 -7.89 -13.62
CA SER A 76 -7.24 -7.31 -12.28
C SER A 76 -6.22 -6.15 -12.14
N TRP A 77 -6.44 -5.35 -11.12
CA TRP A 77 -5.56 -4.31 -10.62
C TRP A 77 -5.12 -4.64 -9.19
N LEU A 78 -3.85 -4.36 -8.89
CA LEU A 78 -3.29 -4.48 -7.55
C LEU A 78 -3.05 -3.08 -6.98
N THR A 79 -3.66 -2.81 -5.84
CA THR A 79 -3.50 -1.57 -5.11
C THR A 79 -2.74 -1.82 -3.83
N GLU A 80 -1.59 -1.16 -3.70
CA GLU A 80 -0.75 -1.23 -2.51
C GLU A 80 -1.19 -0.15 -1.52
N ALA A 81 -1.42 -0.56 -0.27
CA ALA A 81 -1.67 0.37 0.83
C ALA A 81 -0.86 0.02 2.07
N TYR A 82 -0.51 1.03 2.85
CA TYR A 82 0.34 0.93 4.03
C TYR A 82 -0.30 1.62 5.22
N ALA A 83 -0.33 0.94 6.37
CA ALA A 83 -0.66 1.53 7.66
C ALA A 83 0.56 1.48 8.59
N PRO A 84 0.89 2.57 9.30
CA PRO A 84 2.05 2.62 10.19
C PRO A 84 1.89 1.74 11.44
N GLY A 85 0.66 1.35 11.79
CA GLY A 85 0.35 0.52 12.95
C GLY A 85 -0.81 -0.43 12.69
N THR A 86 -1.25 -1.12 13.75
CA THR A 86 -2.40 -2.05 13.72
C THR A 86 -3.67 -1.35 14.19
N ASP A 87 -3.88 -0.11 13.76
CA ASP A 87 -5.06 0.66 14.13
C ASP A 87 -6.31 0.07 13.45
N PRO A 88 -7.38 -0.26 14.19
CA PRO A 88 -8.64 -0.74 13.61
C PRO A 88 -9.24 0.21 12.56
N VAL A 89 -8.95 1.51 12.61
CA VAL A 89 -9.42 2.48 11.62
C VAL A 89 -8.82 2.17 10.24
N SER A 90 -7.54 1.84 10.17
CA SER A 90 -6.88 1.49 8.90
C SER A 90 -7.50 0.24 8.26
N ASP A 91 -7.78 -0.79 9.06
CA ASP A 91 -8.48 -2.00 8.62
C ASP A 91 -9.89 -1.64 8.11
N ALA A 92 -10.63 -0.83 8.86
CA ALA A 92 -11.99 -0.43 8.49
C ALA A 92 -12.04 0.33 7.15
N VAL A 93 -11.10 1.25 6.93
CA VAL A 93 -10.98 2.00 5.67
C VAL A 93 -10.65 1.06 4.50
N VAL A 94 -9.71 0.12 4.68
CA VAL A 94 -9.38 -0.86 3.63
C VAL A 94 -10.59 -1.75 3.31
N GLN A 95 -11.34 -2.17 4.33
CA GLN A 95 -12.56 -2.96 4.12
C GLN A 95 -13.67 -2.16 3.41
N ALA A 96 -13.82 -0.87 3.73
CA ALA A 96 -14.74 0.02 3.01
C ALA A 96 -14.31 0.18 1.54
N LEU A 97 -13.01 0.37 1.30
CA LEU A 97 -12.46 0.45 -0.06
C LEU A 97 -12.79 -0.81 -0.86
N VAL A 98 -12.51 -1.99 -0.30
CA VAL A 98 -12.81 -3.30 -0.90
C VAL A 98 -14.28 -3.45 -1.27
N ARG A 99 -15.20 -3.06 -0.37
CA ARG A 99 -16.65 -3.11 -0.65
C ARG A 99 -17.04 -2.17 -1.79
N ASN A 100 -16.50 -0.96 -1.80
CA ASN A 100 -16.86 0.10 -2.75
C ASN A 100 -16.32 -0.17 -4.16
N THR A 101 -15.23 -0.93 -4.28
CA THR A 101 -14.59 -1.24 -5.57
C THR A 101 -14.85 -2.67 -6.05
N GLY A 102 -15.63 -3.46 -5.30
CA GLY A 102 -15.91 -4.86 -5.62
C GLY A 102 -14.66 -5.76 -5.58
N GLY A 103 -13.68 -5.38 -4.77
CA GLY A 103 -12.40 -6.07 -4.69
C GLY A 103 -12.32 -7.11 -3.57
N ARG A 104 -11.08 -7.47 -3.22
CA ARG A 104 -10.72 -8.23 -2.02
C ARG A 104 -9.36 -7.77 -1.51
N VAL A 105 -9.06 -8.02 -0.23
CA VAL A 105 -7.77 -7.65 0.39
C VAL A 105 -6.95 -8.88 0.77
N VAL A 106 -5.66 -8.81 0.53
CA VAL A 106 -4.61 -9.68 1.08
C VAL A 106 -3.81 -8.84 2.07
N VAL A 107 -3.63 -9.33 3.29
CA VAL A 107 -2.93 -8.61 4.36
C VAL A 107 -1.59 -9.26 4.62
N GLU A 108 -0.52 -8.47 4.54
CA GLU A 108 0.82 -8.89 4.91
C GLU A 108 1.25 -8.18 6.19
N ALA A 109 1.56 -8.97 7.23
CA ALA A 109 2.23 -8.43 8.41
C ALA A 109 3.71 -8.25 8.08
N VAL A 110 4.20 -7.00 8.07
CA VAL A 110 5.63 -6.73 7.83
C VAL A 110 6.44 -7.30 9.01
N PRO A 111 7.30 -8.31 8.81
CA PRO A 111 8.16 -8.80 9.88
C PRO A 111 9.13 -7.70 10.28
N GLY A 112 9.08 -7.26 11.54
CA GLY A 112 9.94 -6.20 12.05
C GLY A 112 11.41 -6.64 12.15
N GLY A 113 12.23 -6.13 11.24
CA GLY A 113 13.69 -6.08 11.35
C GLY A 113 14.24 -5.06 10.35
N PRO A 114 15.33 -4.33 10.66
CA PRO A 114 15.89 -3.37 9.72
C PRO A 114 16.27 -4.09 8.43
N ARG A 115 15.86 -3.57 7.26
CA ARG A 115 16.42 -4.02 5.99
C ARG A 115 17.95 -3.91 6.11
N PRO A 116 18.74 -4.94 5.76
CA PRO A 116 20.17 -4.76 5.63
C PRO A 116 20.38 -3.60 4.66
N ALA A 117 21.07 -2.55 5.12
CA ALA A 117 21.51 -1.49 4.25
C ALA A 117 22.24 -2.16 3.08
N THR A 118 21.76 -1.95 1.86
CA THR A 118 22.48 -2.33 0.66
C THR A 118 23.88 -1.76 0.81
N ALA A 119 24.88 -2.63 0.96
CA ALA A 119 26.24 -2.21 1.21
C ALA A 119 26.63 -1.21 0.11
N ALA A 120 27.01 0.00 0.52
CA ALA A 120 27.64 0.94 -0.38
C ALA A 120 28.88 0.25 -0.99
N PRO A 121 29.14 0.40 -2.30
CA PRO A 121 30.30 -0.21 -2.92
C PRO A 121 31.57 0.26 -2.21
N ALA A 122 32.44 -0.69 -1.86
CA ALA A 122 33.71 -0.42 -1.21
C ALA A 122 34.53 0.59 -2.03
N THR A 123 34.74 1.78 -1.48
CA THR A 123 35.80 2.67 -1.95
C THR A 123 37.14 2.01 -1.60
N THR A 124 37.75 1.34 -2.56
CA THR A 124 39.17 1.00 -2.51
C THR A 124 39.97 2.29 -2.55
N ASP A 125 40.37 2.78 -1.38
CA ASP A 125 41.37 3.84 -1.29
C ASP A 125 42.73 3.25 -1.68
N LYS A 126 43.09 3.44 -2.95
CA LYS A 126 44.41 3.12 -3.47
C LYS A 126 45.35 4.25 -3.08
N GLY A 127 45.71 4.29 -1.79
CA GLY A 127 46.75 5.14 -1.25
C GLY A 127 48.09 4.80 -1.89
N ALA A 128 48.52 5.68 -2.80
CA ALA A 128 49.78 5.62 -3.50
C ALA A 128 50.97 5.83 -2.56
N ARG A 129 52.05 5.14 -2.92
CA ARG A 129 53.40 5.21 -2.36
C ARG A 129 53.92 6.65 -2.28
N SER A 130 54.66 6.93 -1.20
CA SER A 130 55.92 7.70 -1.22
C SER A 130 56.76 7.29 -0.02
#